data_AF-A0A0P8ZFI0-F1
#
_entry.id   AF-A0A0P8ZFI0-F1
#
_cell.length_a   1.000
_cell.length_b   1.000
_cell.length_c   1.000
_cell.angle_alpha   90.00
_cell.angle_beta   90.00
_cell.angle_gamma   90.00
#
_symmetry.space_group_name_H-M   'P 1'
#
loop_
_entity.id
_entity.type
_entity.pdbx_description
1 polymer ?
#
loop_
_entity_poly.entity_id
_entity_poly.type
_entity_poly.pdbx_seq_one_letter_code
_entity_poly.pdbx_strand_id
1 'polypeptide(L)'
;MNTWLYLTAEGQDAPSSLWPCVLWSPTHQRQSMPLNQAASALQGKSVDVLLPMEMCSWVRSEPWPARRKPEAQAIAFAVEDQLSEALEAVHLGVGARDPDGCYPVVVIGRERLAAVLDLLRETGIEVRAVFVDADVLTGDQPCGTWWFGRWLLGGGVSARMALSQNHLALLAPLLPKDMNWLDEREGPTAIDQCLTRRPTRAINLLQGAFTPRGKRLPWRTGGWVLLMLALLTWGAGETRIRFLDSEARRLATQK
;
A
#
# COMPACT_ATOMS: atom_id res chain seq x y z
N MET A 1 9.05 4.38 11.36
CA MET A 1 8.81 5.72 10.79
C MET A 1 8.74 5.52 9.29
N ASN A 2 7.65 5.95 8.65
CA ASN A 2 7.39 5.66 7.25
C ASN A 2 7.94 6.80 6.39
N THR A 3 8.77 6.45 5.41
CA THR A 3 9.16 7.35 4.34
C THR A 3 8.08 7.31 3.27
N TRP A 4 7.58 8.49 2.89
CA TRP A 4 6.55 8.65 1.87
C TRP A 4 7.11 9.34 0.63
N LEU A 5 6.68 8.88 -0.54
CA LEU A 5 6.99 9.50 -1.82
C LEU A 5 5.67 9.84 -2.52
N TYR A 6 5.40 11.11 -2.72
CA TYR A 6 4.22 11.56 -3.45
C TYR A 6 4.60 11.90 -4.89
N LEU A 7 3.88 11.33 -5.84
CA LEU A 7 3.94 11.72 -7.25
C LEU A 7 2.90 12.82 -7.48
N THR A 8 3.31 14.01 -7.93
CA THR A 8 2.38 15.13 -8.06
C THR A 8 1.44 14.95 -9.26
N ALA A 9 0.27 15.61 -9.23
CA ALA A 9 -0.67 15.61 -10.35
C ALA A 9 -0.08 16.21 -11.65
N GLU A 10 0.91 17.10 -11.56
CA GLU A 10 1.52 17.76 -12.74
C GLU A 10 2.21 16.77 -13.69
N GLY A 11 2.74 15.65 -13.18
CA GLY A 11 3.44 14.65 -14.00
C GLY A 11 2.58 13.47 -14.44
N GLN A 12 1.27 13.48 -14.16
CA GLN A 12 0.41 12.32 -14.34
C GLN A 12 0.17 11.90 -15.80
N ASP A 13 0.20 12.87 -16.72
CA ASP A 13 -0.14 12.63 -18.13
C ASP A 13 1.03 11.99 -18.90
N ALA A 14 2.27 12.26 -18.46
CA ALA A 14 3.49 11.74 -19.06
C ALA A 14 4.47 11.24 -17.98
N PRO A 15 4.23 10.03 -17.44
CA PRO A 15 5.14 9.37 -16.49
C PRO A 15 6.57 9.32 -17.03
N SER A 16 7.50 9.99 -16.35
CA SER A 16 8.91 10.02 -16.73
C SER A 16 9.83 10.12 -15.51
N SER A 17 11.12 9.92 -15.70
CA SER A 17 12.12 10.07 -14.63
C SER A 17 12.21 11.51 -14.08
N LEU A 18 11.61 12.48 -14.77
CA LEU A 18 11.54 13.88 -14.36
C LEU A 18 10.21 14.23 -13.67
N TRP A 19 9.34 13.24 -13.42
CA TRP A 19 8.08 13.45 -12.72
C TRP A 19 8.35 14.20 -11.40
N PRO A 20 7.76 15.39 -11.20
CA PRO A 20 7.88 16.10 -9.94
C PRO A 20 7.32 15.26 -8.79
N CYS A 21 8.11 15.09 -7.73
CA CYS A 21 7.71 14.32 -6.57
C CYS A 21 8.11 15.03 -5.29
N VAL A 22 7.43 14.68 -4.20
CA VAL A 22 7.77 15.19 -2.87
C VAL A 22 8.09 14.02 -1.96
N LEU A 23 9.25 14.10 -1.32
CA LEU A 23 9.73 13.11 -0.38
C LEU A 23 9.48 13.61 1.05
N TRP A 24 8.82 12.79 1.87
CA TRP A 24 8.75 12.99 3.31
C TRP A 24 9.76 12.10 4.01
N SER A 25 10.74 12.74 4.63
CA SER A 25 11.69 12.05 5.49
C SER A 25 11.00 11.59 6.79
N PRO A 26 11.60 10.61 7.49
CA PRO A 26 11.20 10.27 8.86
C PRO A 26 11.25 11.45 9.84
N THR A 27 12.02 12.50 9.51
CA THR A 27 12.13 13.74 10.30
C THR A 27 11.08 14.80 9.92
N HIS A 28 10.04 14.42 9.17
CA HIS A 28 8.96 15.29 8.69
C HIS A 28 9.42 16.45 7.80
N GLN A 29 10.60 16.33 7.19
CA GLN A 29 11.04 17.30 6.19
C GLN A 29 10.48 16.92 4.84
N ARG A 30 9.86 17.90 4.18
CA ARG A 30 9.35 17.82 2.82
C ARG A 30 10.43 18.30 1.86
N GLN A 31 10.76 17.48 0.88
CA GLN A 31 11.73 17.84 -0.16
C GLN A 31 11.08 17.61 -1.52
N SER A 32 10.83 18.70 -2.24
CA SER A 32 10.38 18.64 -3.63
C SER A 32 11.58 18.40 -4.55
N MET A 33 11.49 17.38 -5.39
CA MET A 33 12.54 17.00 -6.33
C MET A 33 11.97 16.20 -7.50
N PRO A 34 12.67 16.11 -8.65
CA PRO A 34 12.30 15.18 -9.70
C PRO A 34 12.55 13.71 -9.27
N LEU A 35 11.79 12.78 -9.84
CA LEU A 35 11.82 11.36 -9.46
C LEU A 35 13.21 10.71 -9.52
N ASN A 36 14.03 11.07 -10.52
CA ASN A 36 15.40 10.58 -10.66
C ASN A 36 16.32 10.96 -9.48
N GLN A 37 16.05 12.08 -8.80
CA GLN A 37 16.80 12.50 -7.61
C GLN A 37 16.28 11.82 -6.35
N ALA A 38 15.00 11.47 -6.31
CA ALA A 38 14.39 10.78 -5.17
C ALA A 38 15.05 9.43 -4.89
N ALA A 39 15.42 8.67 -5.92
CA ALA A 39 16.12 7.40 -5.75
C ALA A 39 17.44 7.54 -4.97
N SER A 40 18.23 8.56 -5.30
CA SER A 40 19.49 8.88 -4.61
C SER A 40 19.25 9.28 -3.15
N ALA A 41 18.19 10.05 -2.88
CA ALA A 41 17.81 10.44 -1.52
C ALA A 41 17.32 9.25 -0.68
N LEU A 42 16.67 8.27 -1.31
CA LEU A 42 16.11 7.09 -0.66
C LEU A 42 17.15 6.02 -0.33
N GLN A 43 18.27 5.96 -1.05
CA GLN A 43 19.38 5.02 -0.81
C GLN A 43 18.90 3.55 -0.72
N GLY A 44 17.94 3.16 -1.57
CA GLY A 44 17.38 1.80 -1.59
C GLY A 44 16.42 1.48 -0.44
N LYS A 45 15.99 2.47 0.35
CA LYS A 45 14.94 2.28 1.36
C LYS A 45 13.58 2.14 0.68
N SER A 46 12.80 1.19 1.19
CA SER A 46 11.44 1.01 0.69
C SER A 46 10.48 2.10 1.20
N VAL A 47 9.60 2.59 0.32
CA VAL A 47 8.73 3.75 0.57
C VAL A 47 7.25 3.44 0.36
N ASP A 48 6.38 4.16 1.08
CA ASP A 48 4.96 4.20 0.75
C ASP A 48 4.75 5.31 -0.29
N VAL A 49 4.09 5.00 -1.41
CA VAL A 49 3.85 5.92 -2.51
C VAL A 49 2.45 6.51 -2.42
N LEU A 50 2.32 7.81 -2.68
CA LEU A 50 1.04 8.49 -2.84
C LEU A 50 0.85 8.86 -4.30
N LEU A 51 -0.28 8.47 -4.86
CA LEU A 51 -0.74 8.87 -6.18
C LEU A 51 -1.77 10.00 -6.06
N PRO A 52 -1.84 10.89 -7.06
CA PRO A 52 -2.85 11.92 -7.10
C PRO A 52 -4.22 11.31 -7.44
N MET A 53 -5.28 11.79 -6.79
CA MET A 53 -6.66 11.31 -6.97
C MET A 53 -7.12 11.43 -8.42
N GLU A 54 -6.59 12.38 -9.18
CA GLU A 54 -6.88 12.57 -10.62
C GLU A 54 -6.52 11.35 -11.49
N MET A 55 -5.60 10.50 -11.04
CA MET A 55 -5.28 9.25 -11.73
C MET A 55 -6.23 8.10 -11.36
N CYS A 56 -7.07 8.31 -10.35
CA CYS A 56 -7.90 7.29 -9.74
C CYS A 56 -9.37 7.69 -9.76
N SER A 57 -10.22 6.74 -9.40
CA SER A 57 -11.62 6.99 -9.05
C SER A 57 -11.93 6.25 -7.76
N TRP A 58 -12.94 6.72 -7.03
CA TRP A 58 -13.37 6.07 -5.80
C TRP A 58 -14.84 5.72 -5.94
N VAL A 59 -15.18 4.48 -5.65
CA VAL A 59 -16.54 3.95 -5.72
C VAL A 59 -16.83 3.16 -4.45
N ARG A 60 -18.11 2.92 -4.20
CA ARG A 60 -18.57 2.22 -3.00
C ARG A 60 -19.56 1.15 -3.40
N SER A 61 -19.35 -0.07 -2.91
CA SER A 61 -20.33 -1.14 -3.12
C SER A 61 -21.66 -0.83 -2.43
N GLU A 62 -22.69 -1.56 -2.80
CA GLU A 62 -23.89 -1.66 -1.97
C GLU A 62 -23.60 -2.39 -0.64
N PRO A 63 -24.47 -2.23 0.38
CA PRO A 63 -24.32 -2.92 1.65
C PRO A 63 -24.30 -4.44 1.47
N TRP A 64 -23.22 -5.08 1.94
CA TRP A 64 -23.11 -6.52 1.82
C TRP A 64 -23.89 -7.23 2.95
N PRO A 65 -24.79 -8.18 2.62
CA PRO A 65 -25.69 -8.79 3.59
C PRO A 65 -24.95 -9.73 4.56
N ALA A 66 -23.88 -10.37 4.12
CA ALA A 66 -23.10 -11.29 4.93
C ALA A 66 -21.98 -10.57 5.70
N ARG A 67 -21.73 -11.01 6.94
CA ARG A 67 -20.57 -10.56 7.73
C ARG A 67 -19.23 -11.09 7.21
N ARG A 68 -19.25 -12.17 6.42
CA ARG A 68 -18.05 -12.72 5.78
C ARG A 68 -17.60 -11.79 4.66
N LYS A 69 -16.30 -11.44 4.63
CA LYS A 69 -15.73 -10.64 3.56
C LYS A 69 -15.91 -11.36 2.21
N PRO A 70 -16.55 -10.73 1.21
CA PRO A 70 -16.67 -11.30 -0.12
C PRO A 70 -15.30 -11.35 -0.82
N GLU A 71 -15.21 -12.19 -1.83
CA GLU A 71 -14.03 -12.25 -2.68
C GLU A 71 -13.87 -10.94 -3.47
N ALA A 72 -12.63 -10.60 -3.82
CA ALA A 72 -12.34 -9.37 -4.55
C ALA A 72 -13.13 -9.30 -5.88
N GLN A 73 -13.31 -10.45 -6.55
CA GLN A 73 -14.08 -10.53 -7.79
C GLN A 73 -15.56 -10.21 -7.58
N ALA A 74 -16.16 -10.64 -6.47
CA ALA A 74 -17.56 -10.33 -6.17
C ALA A 74 -17.77 -8.84 -5.90
N ILE A 75 -16.80 -8.19 -5.24
CA ILE A 75 -16.82 -6.74 -5.04
C ILE A 75 -16.64 -6.02 -6.38
N ALA A 76 -15.76 -6.50 -7.25
CA ALA A 76 -15.52 -5.93 -8.58
C ALA A 76 -16.81 -5.88 -9.41
N PHE A 77 -17.55 -7.00 -9.48
CA PHE A 77 -18.85 -7.04 -10.15
C PHE A 77 -19.88 -6.11 -9.51
N ALA A 78 -19.89 -6.01 -8.18
CA ALA A 78 -20.86 -5.16 -7.47
C ALA A 78 -20.65 -3.66 -7.67
N VAL A 79 -19.48 -3.23 -8.16
CA VAL A 79 -19.20 -1.82 -8.47
C VAL A 79 -19.09 -1.55 -9.97
N GLU A 80 -19.26 -2.57 -10.81
CA GLU A 80 -19.07 -2.49 -12.27
C GLU A 80 -19.90 -1.40 -12.93
N ASP A 81 -21.19 -1.29 -12.57
CA ASP A 81 -22.10 -0.28 -13.11
C ASP A 81 -21.71 1.17 -12.74
N GLN A 82 -20.83 1.36 -11.75
CA GLN A 82 -20.31 2.67 -11.35
C GLN A 82 -19.02 3.05 -12.10
N LEU A 83 -18.47 2.14 -12.90
CA LEU A 83 -17.21 2.34 -13.62
C LEU A 83 -17.46 2.90 -15.03
N SER A 84 -16.60 3.82 -15.43
CA SER A 84 -16.58 4.36 -16.81
C SER A 84 -15.85 3.45 -17.80
N GLU A 85 -15.07 2.49 -17.31
CA GLU A 85 -14.20 1.58 -18.08
C GLU A 85 -14.53 0.13 -17.73
N ALA A 86 -14.23 -0.80 -18.65
CA ALA A 86 -14.41 -2.23 -18.42
C ALA A 86 -13.51 -2.76 -17.27
N LEU A 87 -13.99 -3.77 -16.55
CA LEU A 87 -13.28 -4.36 -15.41
C LEU A 87 -11.88 -4.87 -15.77
N GLU A 88 -11.67 -5.34 -17.01
CA GLU A 88 -10.39 -5.83 -17.49
C GLU A 88 -9.35 -4.73 -17.71
N ALA A 89 -9.81 -3.51 -17.98
CA ALA A 89 -8.97 -2.33 -18.24
C ALA A 89 -8.52 -1.65 -16.94
N VAL A 90 -9.20 -1.91 -15.82
CA VAL A 90 -8.95 -1.27 -14.53
C VAL A 90 -8.35 -2.22 -13.50
N HIS A 91 -7.74 -1.63 -12.48
CA HIS A 91 -7.30 -2.31 -11.27
C HIS A 91 -8.08 -1.76 -10.08
N LEU A 92 -8.58 -2.66 -9.25
CA LEU A 92 -9.42 -2.34 -8.10
C LEU A 92 -8.66 -2.64 -6.80
N GLY A 93 -8.41 -1.60 -6.02
CA GLY A 93 -8.00 -1.70 -4.62
C GLY A 93 -9.23 -1.73 -3.73
N VAL A 94 -9.40 -2.81 -2.96
CA VAL A 94 -10.56 -2.95 -2.06
C VAL A 94 -10.18 -2.58 -0.64
N GLY A 95 -10.97 -1.72 -0.01
CA GLY A 95 -10.81 -1.31 1.37
C GLY A 95 -11.45 -2.22 2.42
N ALA A 96 -11.43 -1.75 3.67
CA ALA A 96 -12.12 -2.41 4.77
C ALA A 96 -13.64 -2.14 4.72
N ARG A 97 -14.43 -3.07 5.25
CA ARG A 97 -15.89 -2.91 5.37
C ARG A 97 -16.18 -1.70 6.27
N ASP A 98 -17.00 -0.79 5.77
CA ASP A 98 -17.44 0.39 6.53
C ASP A 98 -18.57 0.05 7.52
N PRO A 99 -19.00 1.00 8.38
CA PRO A 99 -20.08 0.78 9.35
C PRO A 99 -21.43 0.39 8.72
N ASP A 100 -21.74 0.90 7.53
CA ASP A 100 -23.00 0.58 6.81
C ASP A 100 -22.91 -0.78 6.10
N GLY A 101 -21.72 -1.37 6.07
CA GLY A 101 -21.48 -2.69 5.51
C GLY A 101 -21.11 -2.71 4.05
N CYS A 102 -20.79 -1.55 3.47
CA CYS A 102 -20.28 -1.42 2.13
C CYS A 102 -18.75 -1.58 2.12
N TYR A 103 -18.22 -1.79 0.92
CA TYR A 103 -16.79 -1.82 0.65
C TYR A 103 -16.40 -0.63 -0.21
N PRO A 104 -15.53 0.27 0.28
CA PRO A 104 -14.93 1.31 -0.54
C PRO A 104 -13.89 0.69 -1.47
N VAL A 105 -13.81 1.20 -2.70
CA VAL A 105 -12.92 0.71 -3.74
C VAL A 105 -12.26 1.90 -4.42
N VAL A 106 -10.92 1.85 -4.52
CA VAL A 106 -10.16 2.75 -5.39
C VAL A 106 -9.93 2.04 -6.71
N VAL A 107 -10.22 2.75 -7.80
CA VAL A 107 -10.10 2.31 -9.18
C VAL A 107 -8.96 3.08 -9.83
N ILE A 108 -8.09 2.40 -10.56
CA ILE A 108 -7.06 3.03 -11.40
C ILE A 108 -6.90 2.21 -12.68
N GLY A 109 -6.67 2.86 -13.82
CA GLY A 109 -6.37 2.15 -15.07
C GLY A 109 -5.20 1.19 -14.88
N ARG A 110 -5.37 -0.08 -15.29
CA ARG A 110 -4.40 -1.16 -15.03
C ARG A 110 -3.05 -0.87 -15.67
N GLU A 111 -3.05 -0.44 -16.93
CA GLU A 111 -1.82 -0.08 -17.65
C GLU A 111 -1.15 1.15 -17.04
N ARG A 112 -1.95 2.13 -16.59
CA ARG A 112 -1.46 3.33 -15.91
C ARG A 112 -0.73 2.98 -14.61
N LEU A 113 -1.31 2.14 -13.75
CA LEU A 113 -0.65 1.69 -12.53
C LEU A 113 0.62 0.89 -12.83
N ALA A 114 0.58 0.00 -13.84
CA ALA A 114 1.75 -0.76 -14.26
C ALA A 114 2.90 0.15 -14.70
N ALA A 115 2.62 1.15 -15.55
CA ALA A 115 3.60 2.11 -16.02
C ALA A 115 4.24 2.91 -14.87
N VAL A 116 3.45 3.33 -13.87
CA VAL A 116 3.97 4.01 -12.67
C VAL A 116 4.90 3.09 -11.88
N LEU A 117 4.49 1.85 -11.63
CA LEU A 117 5.31 0.89 -10.87
C LEU A 117 6.59 0.50 -11.61
N ASP A 118 6.52 0.35 -12.93
CA ASP A 118 7.68 0.08 -13.77
C ASP A 118 8.66 1.26 -13.76
N LEU A 119 8.17 2.50 -13.86
CA LEU A 119 8.97 3.72 -13.74
C LEU A 119 9.67 3.83 -12.38
N LEU A 120 8.95 3.56 -11.28
CA LEU A 120 9.52 3.55 -9.94
C LEU A 120 10.61 2.46 -9.80
N ARG A 121 10.39 1.28 -10.39
CA ARG A 121 11.38 0.20 -10.39
C ARG A 121 12.61 0.57 -11.22
N GLU A 122 12.43 1.15 -12.40
CA GLU A 122 13.51 1.57 -13.30
C GLU A 122 14.38 2.67 -12.68
N THR A 123 13.77 3.57 -11.91
CA THR A 123 14.49 4.58 -11.13
C THR A 123 15.16 4.02 -9.87
N GLY A 124 14.95 2.74 -9.53
CA GLY A 124 15.57 2.08 -8.38
C GLY A 124 14.84 2.31 -7.05
N ILE A 125 13.56 2.69 -7.09
CA ILE A 125 12.74 2.95 -5.90
C ILE A 125 11.96 1.68 -5.53
N GLU A 126 12.20 1.15 -4.32
CA GLU A 126 11.46 0.00 -3.80
C GLU A 126 10.11 0.43 -3.19
N VAL A 127 9.00 0.06 -3.84
CA VAL A 127 7.65 0.43 -3.36
C VAL A 127 7.13 -0.59 -2.35
N ARG A 128 6.76 -0.13 -1.15
CA ARG A 128 6.14 -0.94 -0.08
C ARG A 128 4.63 -1.02 -0.20
N ALA A 129 4.00 0.10 -0.49
CA ALA A 129 2.56 0.26 -0.64
C ALA A 129 2.28 1.47 -1.52
N VAL A 130 1.10 1.50 -2.12
CA VAL A 130 0.62 2.61 -2.95
C VAL A 130 -0.74 3.03 -2.41
N PHE A 131 -0.89 4.30 -2.10
CA PHE A 131 -2.13 4.90 -1.60
C PHE A 131 -2.49 6.10 -2.48
N VAL A 132 -3.71 6.61 -2.31
CA VAL A 132 -4.18 7.80 -3.02
C VAL A 132 -4.29 8.96 -2.05
N ASP A 133 -3.81 10.14 -2.44
CA ASP A 133 -3.78 11.35 -1.63
C ASP A 133 -5.11 11.66 -0.92
N ALA A 134 -6.22 11.74 -1.65
CA ALA A 134 -7.54 12.03 -1.11
C ALA A 134 -8.04 10.93 -0.17
N ASP A 135 -7.67 9.66 -0.43
CA ASP A 135 -8.07 8.52 0.40
C ASP A 135 -7.29 8.42 1.73
N VAL A 136 -6.08 9.01 1.78
CA VAL A 136 -5.31 9.14 3.02
C VAL A 136 -5.91 10.18 3.97
N LEU A 137 -6.78 11.07 3.49
CA LEU A 137 -7.60 11.93 4.33
C LEU A 137 -8.63 11.06 5.07
N THR A 138 -8.20 10.42 6.16
CA THR A 138 -9.05 9.53 6.95
C THR A 138 -9.56 10.26 8.19
N GLY A 139 -10.85 10.11 8.47
CA GLY A 139 -11.52 10.67 9.63
C GLY A 139 -13.02 10.44 9.51
N ASP A 140 -13.74 10.47 10.63
CA ASP A 140 -15.20 10.30 10.60
C ASP A 140 -15.92 11.59 10.15
N GLN A 141 -15.24 12.74 10.21
CA GLN A 141 -15.77 14.03 9.76
C GLN A 141 -15.46 14.28 8.28
N PRO A 142 -16.44 14.76 7.49
CA PRO A 142 -16.20 15.29 6.15
C PRO A 142 -15.08 16.33 6.15
N CYS A 143 -14.06 16.18 5.30
CA CYS A 143 -12.96 17.13 5.24
C CYS A 143 -12.57 17.49 3.80
N GLY A 144 -12.20 18.75 3.61
CA GLY A 144 -11.63 19.26 2.37
C GLY A 144 -10.30 19.93 2.69
N THR A 145 -9.24 19.63 1.95
CA THR A 145 -7.93 20.22 2.18
C THR A 145 -7.33 20.80 0.92
N TRP A 146 -6.72 21.98 1.03
CA TRP A 146 -5.96 22.56 -0.07
C TRP A 146 -4.55 22.00 -0.06
N TRP A 147 -4.15 21.32 -1.12
CA TRP A 147 -2.83 20.70 -1.25
C TRP A 147 -2.30 20.82 -2.67
N PHE A 148 -1.05 21.27 -2.83
CA PHE A 148 -0.39 21.41 -4.15
C PHE A 148 -1.26 22.11 -5.21
N GLY A 149 -1.93 23.20 -4.83
CA GLY A 149 -2.70 24.04 -5.76
C GLY A 149 -4.11 23.54 -6.07
N ARG A 150 -4.62 22.53 -5.35
CA ARG A 150 -5.96 21.97 -5.57
C ARG A 150 -6.64 21.55 -4.27
N TRP A 151 -7.95 21.40 -4.29
CA TRP A 151 -8.73 20.87 -3.18
C TRP A 151 -8.83 19.36 -3.26
N LEU A 152 -8.52 18.67 -2.17
CA LEU A 152 -8.81 17.25 -2.00
C LEU A 152 -9.96 17.07 -1.03
N LEU A 153 -10.96 16.29 -1.41
CA LEU A 153 -12.11 15.96 -0.58
C LEU A 153 -11.98 14.51 -0.09
N GLY A 154 -12.20 14.31 1.21
CA GLY A 154 -12.10 13.01 1.85
C GLY A 154 -12.74 12.94 3.24
N GLY A 155 -12.22 12.08 4.10
CA GLY A 155 -12.72 11.87 5.46
C GLY A 155 -14.10 11.19 5.47
N GLY A 156 -15.04 11.78 6.19
CA GLY A 156 -16.41 11.30 6.32
C GLY A 156 -17.27 11.48 5.06
N VAL A 157 -16.79 12.19 4.03
CA VAL A 157 -17.50 12.28 2.75
C VAL A 157 -17.52 10.89 2.11
N SER A 158 -18.66 10.45 1.57
CA SER A 158 -18.79 9.21 0.78
C SER A 158 -18.27 9.40 -0.66
N ALA A 159 -17.16 10.11 -0.82
CA ALA A 159 -16.48 10.35 -2.09
C ALA A 159 -15.03 10.77 -1.81
N ARG A 160 -14.15 10.49 -2.78
CA ARG A 160 -12.77 11.01 -2.83
C ARG A 160 -12.61 11.76 -4.14
N MET A 161 -12.19 13.02 -4.08
CA MET A 161 -12.09 13.87 -5.27
C MET A 161 -10.93 14.84 -5.14
N ALA A 162 -10.29 15.13 -6.26
CA ALA A 162 -9.43 16.29 -6.44
C ALA A 162 -10.15 17.32 -7.31
N LEU A 163 -10.20 18.57 -6.87
CA LEU A 163 -10.99 19.64 -7.47
C LEU A 163 -10.16 20.90 -7.61
N SER A 164 -10.38 21.61 -8.71
CA SER A 164 -9.95 23.01 -8.82
C SER A 164 -10.85 23.91 -7.96
N GLN A 165 -10.40 25.13 -7.68
CA GLN A 165 -11.21 26.12 -6.97
C GLN A 165 -12.58 26.36 -7.64
N ASN A 166 -12.61 26.36 -8.98
CA ASN A 166 -13.84 26.57 -9.76
C ASN A 166 -14.80 25.39 -9.63
N HIS A 167 -14.31 24.15 -9.73
CA HIS A 167 -15.15 22.96 -9.55
C HIS A 167 -15.66 22.84 -8.12
N LEU A 168 -14.86 23.23 -7.12
CA LEU A 168 -15.32 23.29 -5.74
C LEU A 168 -16.50 24.26 -5.57
N ALA A 169 -16.45 25.45 -6.18
CA ALA A 169 -17.54 26.42 -6.09
C ALA A 169 -18.87 25.88 -6.65
N LEU A 170 -18.81 25.06 -7.70
CA LEU A 170 -19.99 24.40 -8.29
C LEU A 170 -20.54 23.28 -7.40
N LEU A 171 -19.66 22.54 -6.72
CA LEU A 171 -20.03 21.42 -5.86
C LEU A 171 -20.39 21.84 -4.43
N ALA A 172 -19.93 23.01 -3.97
CA ALA A 172 -20.14 23.52 -2.63
C ALA A 172 -21.60 23.42 -2.13
N PRO A 173 -22.65 23.67 -2.95
CA PRO A 173 -24.05 23.52 -2.51
C PRO A 173 -24.47 22.07 -2.21
N LEU A 174 -23.79 21.08 -2.79
CA LEU A 174 -24.05 19.65 -2.63
C LEU A 174 -23.22 19.02 -1.49
N LEU A 175 -22.21 19.73 -1.01
CA LEU A 175 -21.33 19.24 0.04
C LEU A 175 -21.97 19.38 1.43
N PRO A 176 -21.59 18.51 2.40
CA PRO A 176 -22.02 18.64 3.77
C PRO A 176 -21.66 20.01 4.36
N LYS A 177 -22.55 20.60 5.17
CA LYS A 177 -22.31 21.92 5.77
C LYS A 177 -21.30 21.90 6.91
N ASP A 178 -21.06 20.72 7.48
CA ASP A 178 -20.13 20.43 8.57
C ASP A 178 -18.73 20.03 8.07
N MET A 179 -18.39 20.37 6.82
CA MET A 179 -17.06 20.10 6.28
C MET A 179 -15.98 20.86 7.06
N ASN A 180 -14.97 20.12 7.49
CA ASN A 180 -13.75 20.68 8.03
C ASN A 180 -12.79 21.06 6.88
N TRP A 181 -12.53 22.36 6.73
CA TRP A 181 -11.67 22.90 5.68
C TRP A 181 -10.27 23.16 6.23
N LEU A 182 -9.26 22.54 5.61
CA LEU A 182 -7.87 22.59 6.04
C LEU A 182 -7.00 23.16 4.92
N ASP A 183 -6.56 24.40 5.05
CA ASP A 183 -5.73 25.05 4.03
C ASP A 183 -4.23 24.91 4.36
N GLU A 184 -3.46 24.27 3.48
CA GLU A 184 -2.00 24.19 3.61
C GLU A 184 -1.34 25.58 3.72
N ARG A 185 -1.95 26.62 3.13
CA ARG A 185 -1.48 28.01 3.20
C ARG A 185 -1.59 28.60 4.60
N GLU A 186 -2.55 28.14 5.40
CA GLU A 186 -2.78 28.61 6.77
C GLU A 186 -2.05 27.72 7.80
N GLY A 187 -1.63 26.52 7.40
CA GLY A 187 -0.71 25.69 8.15
C GLY A 187 -0.48 24.33 7.48
N PRO A 188 0.78 23.85 7.32
CA PRO A 188 1.09 22.63 6.56
C PRO A 188 0.68 21.30 7.24
N THR A 189 -0.19 21.33 8.24
CA THR A 189 -0.19 20.31 9.29
C THR A 189 -1.17 19.16 9.09
N ALA A 190 -2.27 19.31 8.36
CA ALA A 190 -3.32 18.29 8.32
C ALA A 190 -2.88 16.98 7.63
N ILE A 191 -2.40 17.08 6.40
CA ILE A 191 -1.94 15.92 5.63
C ILE A 191 -0.62 15.41 6.20
N ASP A 192 0.29 16.30 6.59
CA ASP A 192 1.55 15.89 7.23
C ASP A 192 1.28 15.08 8.51
N GLN A 193 0.23 15.45 9.28
CA GLN A 193 -0.25 14.64 10.41
C GLN A 193 -0.82 13.30 9.97
N CYS A 194 -1.62 13.25 8.91
CA CYS A 194 -2.13 11.99 8.34
C CYS A 194 -0.99 11.07 7.85
N LEU A 195 0.13 11.64 7.40
CA LEU A 195 1.31 10.90 6.93
C LEU A 195 2.29 10.53 8.05
N THR A 196 2.19 11.14 9.24
CA THR A 196 3.02 10.76 10.40
C THR A 196 2.76 9.32 10.84
N ARG A 197 1.53 8.84 10.67
CA ARG A 197 1.13 7.46 10.93
C ARG A 197 0.70 6.82 9.62
N ARG A 198 0.95 5.52 9.48
CA ARG A 198 0.40 4.80 8.33
C ARG A 198 -1.13 4.85 8.43
N PRO A 199 -1.85 5.32 7.39
CA PRO A 199 -3.29 5.36 7.42
C PRO A 199 -3.83 3.93 7.52
N THR A 200 -4.67 3.67 8.52
CA THR A 200 -5.22 2.33 8.78
C THR A 200 -6.41 2.00 7.90
N ARG A 201 -7.13 3.03 7.43
CA ARG A 201 -8.32 2.91 6.59
C ARG A 201 -8.06 3.14 5.09
N ALA A 202 -6.92 3.75 4.73
CA ALA A 202 -6.61 3.99 3.33
C ALA A 202 -6.37 2.69 2.56
N ILE A 203 -6.79 2.69 1.31
CA ILE A 203 -6.79 1.55 0.43
C ILE A 203 -5.41 1.44 -0.22
N ASN A 204 -4.70 0.36 0.10
CA ASN A 204 -3.44 0.04 -0.59
C ASN A 204 -3.76 -0.53 -1.97
N LEU A 205 -3.23 0.05 -3.04
CA LEU A 205 -3.40 -0.42 -4.41
C LEU A 205 -2.55 -1.66 -4.75
N LEU A 206 -1.54 -2.01 -3.95
CA LEU A 206 -0.71 -3.21 -4.18
C LEU A 206 -1.42 -4.50 -3.72
N GLN A 207 -2.53 -4.82 -4.38
CA GLN A 207 -3.38 -5.98 -4.17
C GLN A 207 -3.52 -6.78 -5.47
N GLY A 208 -3.97 -8.04 -5.37
CA GLY A 208 -4.25 -8.88 -6.54
C GLY A 208 -3.05 -9.01 -7.48
N ALA A 209 -3.21 -8.58 -8.73
CA ALA A 209 -2.16 -8.66 -9.76
C ALA A 209 -0.89 -7.84 -9.43
N PHE A 210 -1.02 -6.80 -8.60
CA PHE A 210 0.08 -5.90 -8.22
C PHE A 210 0.59 -6.16 -6.79
N THR A 211 0.23 -7.29 -6.17
CA THR A 211 0.78 -7.65 -4.86
C THR A 211 2.32 -7.75 -4.93
N PRO A 212 3.06 -7.13 -3.99
CA PRO A 212 4.51 -7.19 -4.02
C PRO A 212 4.94 -8.65 -3.94
N ARG A 213 5.71 -9.11 -4.94
CA ARG A 213 6.33 -10.43 -4.88
C ARG A 213 7.44 -10.36 -3.84
N GLY A 214 7.09 -10.70 -2.59
CA GLY A 214 8.07 -10.77 -1.51
C GLY A 214 9.27 -11.62 -1.93
N LYS A 215 10.46 -11.25 -1.45
CA LYS A 215 11.67 -12.06 -1.62
C LYS A 215 11.31 -13.46 -1.14
N ARG A 216 11.25 -14.44 -2.06
CA ARG A 216 10.95 -15.83 -1.70
C ARG A 216 11.95 -16.23 -0.64
N LEU A 217 11.47 -16.44 0.59
CA LEU A 217 12.31 -16.92 1.68
C LEU A 217 12.99 -18.18 1.15
N PRO A 218 14.33 -18.29 1.17
CA PRO A 218 15.01 -19.41 0.55
C PRO A 218 14.78 -20.63 1.44
N TRP A 219 13.63 -21.30 1.30
CA TRP A 219 13.33 -22.57 2.00
C TRP A 219 14.43 -23.61 1.79
N ARG A 220 15.26 -23.44 0.75
CA ARG A 220 16.50 -24.17 0.54
C ARG A 220 17.46 -24.10 1.73
N THR A 221 17.63 -22.96 2.41
CA THR A 221 18.51 -22.87 3.59
C THR A 221 17.91 -23.57 4.80
N GLY A 222 16.59 -23.48 5.00
CA GLY A 222 15.88 -24.25 6.02
C GLY A 222 16.00 -25.78 5.82
N GLY A 223 15.95 -26.24 4.57
CA GLY A 223 16.18 -27.64 4.23
C GLY A 223 17.60 -28.13 4.56
N TRP A 224 18.62 -27.32 4.30
CA TRP A 224 20.01 -27.65 4.65
C TRP A 224 20.22 -27.74 6.17
N VAL A 225 19.61 -26.84 6.95
CA VAL A 225 19.68 -26.89 8.41
C VAL A 225 19.03 -28.16 8.94
N LEU A 226 17.84 -28.53 8.46
CA LEU A 226 17.16 -29.77 8.86
C LEU A 226 17.96 -31.02 8.49
N LEU A 227 18.58 -31.03 7.30
CA LEU A 227 19.40 -32.17 6.84
C LEU A 227 20.70 -32.32 7.65
N MET A 228 21.38 -31.22 7.97
CA MET A 228 22.53 -31.21 8.90
C MET A 228 22.12 -31.70 10.30
N LEU A 229 20.96 -31.27 10.80
CA LEU A 229 20.47 -31.70 12.11
C LEU A 229 20.15 -33.20 12.14
N ALA A 230 19.57 -33.73 11.05
CA ALA A 230 19.30 -35.16 10.90
C ALA A 230 20.58 -36.00 10.80
N LEU A 231 21.62 -35.50 10.12
CA LEU A 231 22.92 -36.19 10.05
C LEU A 231 23.62 -36.21 11.42
N LEU A 232 23.51 -35.12 12.20
CA LEU A 232 24.07 -35.06 13.56
C LEU A 232 23.37 -36.04 14.51
N THR A 233 22.04 -36.16 14.45
CA THR A 233 21.30 -37.12 15.29
C THR A 233 21.57 -38.57 14.87
N TRP A 234 21.75 -38.83 13.57
CA TRP A 234 22.15 -40.15 13.07
C TRP A 234 23.55 -40.56 13.57
N GLY A 235 24.53 -39.66 13.48
CA GLY A 235 25.90 -39.91 13.95
C GLY A 235 25.99 -40.16 15.46
N ALA A 236 25.16 -39.48 16.27
CA ALA A 236 25.07 -39.73 17.70
C ALA A 236 24.44 -41.09 18.06
N GLY A 237 23.62 -41.67 17.17
CA GLY A 237 23.04 -43.00 17.35
C GLY A 237 24.08 -44.11 17.25
N GLU A 238 24.99 -44.03 16.27
CA GLU A 238 26.01 -45.07 16.07
C GLU A 238 27.03 -45.16 17.21
N THR A 239 27.41 -44.02 17.81
CA THR A 239 28.35 -44.01 18.93
C THR A 239 27.77 -44.66 20.17
N ARG A 240 26.45 -44.49 20.40
CA ARG A 240 25.74 -45.09 21.53
C ARG A 240 25.60 -46.61 21.39
N ILE A 241 25.40 -47.10 20.17
CA ILE A 241 25.35 -48.54 19.88
C ILE A 241 26.72 -49.19 20.13
N ARG A 242 27.81 -48.56 19.68
CA ARG A 242 29.18 -49.09 19.91
C ARG A 242 29.58 -49.09 21.38
N PHE A 243 29.11 -48.11 22.15
CA PHE A 243 29.35 -48.05 23.59
C PHE A 243 28.67 -49.23 24.31
N LEU A 244 27.39 -49.48 24.03
CA LEU A 244 26.65 -50.61 24.61
C LEU A 244 27.27 -51.97 24.23
N ASP A 245 27.75 -52.11 23.00
CA ASP A 245 28.43 -53.33 22.52
C ASP A 245 29.76 -53.58 23.25
N SER A 246 30.47 -52.50 23.63
CA SER A 246 31.71 -52.57 24.39
C SER A 246 31.48 -52.94 25.86
N GLU A 247 30.35 -52.53 26.43
CA GLU A 247 29.96 -52.83 27.80
C GLU A 247 29.47 -54.29 27.93
N ALA A 248 28.71 -54.77 26.94
CA ALA A 248 28.27 -56.16 26.86
C ALA A 248 29.44 -57.15 26.77
N ARG A 249 30.50 -56.81 26.03
CA ARG A 249 31.71 -57.65 25.94
C ARG A 249 32.48 -57.72 27.25
N ARG A 250 32.55 -56.62 28.02
CA ARG A 250 33.22 -56.60 29.32
C ARG A 250 32.52 -57.50 30.35
N LEU A 251 31.19 -57.52 30.35
CA LEU A 251 30.41 -58.39 31.24
C LEU A 251 30.50 -59.88 30.84
N ALA A 252 30.63 -60.17 29.54
CA ALA A 252 30.81 -61.54 29.07
C ALA A 252 32.18 -62.15 29.44
N THR A 253 33.21 -61.32 29.62
CA THR A 253 34.57 -61.76 30.00
C THR A 253 34.80 -61.90 31.50
N GLN A 254 33.82 -61.60 32.34
CA GLN A 254 33.93 -61.65 33.81
C GLN A 254 33.27 -62.89 34.44
N LYS A 255 33.03 -63.94 33.64
CA LYS A 255 32.46 -65.21 34.09
C LYS A 255 33.53 -66.30 34.19
#